data_AF-A0A2W5NZI7-F1
#
_entry.id   AF-A0A2W5NZI7-F1
#
_cell.length_a   1.000
_cell.length_b   1.000
_cell.length_c   1.000
_cell.angle_alpha   90.00
_cell.angle_beta   90.00
_cell.angle_gamma   90.00
#
_symmetry.space_group_name_H-M   'P 1'
#
loop_
_entity.id
_entity.type
_entity.pdbx_description
1 polymer ?
#
loop_
_entity_poly.entity_id
_entity_poly.type
_entity_poly.pdbx_seq_one_letter_code
_entity_poly.pdbx_strand_id
1 'polypeptide(L)' 'MLHAEFPHAVDIGLEFDGKLHAHIDVRGGEEVCGVESKLPNLGDGMFTQVAHGATPHHPFFHRISAIVVG' A
#
# COMPACT_ATOMS: atom_id res chain seq x y z
N MET A 1 2.87 0.76 12.77
CA MET A 1 1.39 0.78 12.66
C MET A 1 0.90 0.13 11.36
N LEU A 2 1.42 0.45 10.17
CA LEU A 2 1.01 -0.24 8.93
C LEU A 2 1.24 -1.76 8.91
N HIS A 3 2.36 -2.24 9.44
CA HIS A 3 2.65 -3.68 9.52
C HIS A 3 1.73 -4.46 10.48
N ALA A 4 1.08 -3.76 11.43
CA ALA A 4 0.06 -4.37 12.29
C ALA A 4 -1.30 -4.43 11.58
N GLU A 5 -1.59 -3.44 10.74
CA GLU A 5 -2.82 -3.40 9.95
C GLU A 5 -2.80 -4.37 8.76
N PHE A 6 -1.60 -4.68 8.25
CA PHE A 6 -1.34 -5.53 7.10
C PHE A 6 -0.30 -6.61 7.43
N PRO A 7 -0.67 -7.64 8.22
CA PRO A 7 0.27 -8.69 8.63
C PRO A 7 0.75 -9.59 7.48
N HIS A 8 0.03 -9.58 6.35
CA HIS A 8 0.36 -10.35 5.15
C HIS A 8 1.13 -9.53 4.10
N ALA A 9 1.45 -8.28 4.40
CA ALA A 9 2.34 -7.50 3.54
C ALA A 9 3.72 -8.15 3.49
N VAL A 10 4.25 -8.33 2.29
CA VAL A 10 5.60 -8.83 2.03
C VAL A 10 6.62 -7.74 2.33
N ASP A 11 6.30 -6.52 1.92
CA ASP A 11 7.14 -5.35 2.14
C ASP A 11 6.27 -4.10 2.29
N ILE A 12 6.70 -3.16 3.13
CA ILE A 12 6.04 -1.88 3.32
C ILE A 12 7.12 -0.79 3.26
N GLY A 13 7.10 -0.01 2.18
CA GLY A 13 8.00 1.10 1.93
C GLY A 13 7.30 2.44 2.05
N LEU A 14 8.05 3.47 2.44
CA LEU A 14 7.65 4.87 2.34
C LEU A 14 8.69 5.59 1.50
N GLU A 15 8.24 6.30 0.47
CA GLU A 15 9.09 7.07 -0.45
C GLU A 15 8.63 8.53 -0.45
N PHE A 16 9.57 9.47 -0.52
CA PHE A 16 9.24 10.90 -0.60
C PHE A 16 9.82 11.50 -1.88
N ASP A 17 8.94 11.84 -2.82
CA ASP A 17 9.26 12.49 -4.09
C ASP A 17 8.40 13.76 -4.25
N GLY A 18 8.54 14.69 -3.31
CA GLY A 18 7.69 15.89 -3.21
C GLY A 18 6.28 15.64 -2.63
N LYS A 19 5.82 14.39 -2.65
CA LYS A 19 4.71 13.86 -1.83
C LYS A 19 5.18 12.61 -1.10
N LEU A 20 4.56 12.29 0.03
CA LEU A 20 4.86 11.05 0.75
C LEU A 20 4.05 9.91 0.13
N HIS A 21 4.72 8.95 -0.48
CA HIS A 21 4.15 7.75 -1.07
C HIS A 21 4.34 6.57 -0.12
N ALA A 22 3.28 5.82 0.13
CA ALA A 22 3.31 4.54 0.82
C ALA A 22 3.16 3.43 -0.20
N HIS A 23 4.07 2.46 -0.18
CA HIS A 23 4.06 1.29 -1.02
C HIS A 23 3.91 0.04 -0.14
N ILE A 24 2.97 -0.83 -0.49
CA ILE A 24 2.67 -2.05 0.24
C ILE A 24 2.66 -3.18 -0.79
N ASP A 25 3.60 -4.11 -0.67
CA ASP A 25 3.68 -5.28 -1.54
C ASP A 25 2.97 -6.47 -0.88
N VAL A 26 2.13 -7.18 -1.64
CA VAL A 26 1.40 -8.38 -1.19
C VAL A 26 1.52 -9.51 -2.20
N ARG A 27 1.26 -10.76 -1.78
CA ARG A 27 1.41 -11.96 -2.62
C ARG A 27 0.14 -12.31 -3.39
N GLY A 28 -1.04 -12.17 -2.76
CA GLY A 28 -2.32 -12.56 -3.33
C GLY A 28 -3.20 -11.38 -3.70
N GLY A 29 -4.03 -11.55 -4.74
CA GLY A 29 -5.03 -10.56 -5.15
C GLY A 29 -6.14 -10.34 -4.10
N GLU A 30 -6.38 -11.32 -3.23
CA GLU A 30 -7.31 -11.17 -2.10
C GLU A 30 -6.77 -10.15 -1.09
N GLU A 31 -5.48 -10.26 -0.73
CA GLU A 31 -4.80 -9.27 0.10
C GLU A 31 -4.80 -7.88 -0.54
N VAL A 32 -4.64 -7.79 -1.87
CA VAL A 32 -4.71 -6.50 -2.58
C VAL A 32 -6.02 -5.79 -2.32
N CYS A 33 -7.14 -6.48 -2.51
CA CYS A 33 -8.46 -5.89 -2.33
C CYS A 33 -8.69 -5.45 -0.87
N GLY A 34 -8.17 -6.23 0.09
CA GLY A 34 -8.18 -5.88 1.52
C GLY A 34 -7.35 -4.64 1.84
N VAL A 35 -6.13 -4.54 1.30
CA VAL A 35 -5.27 -3.36 1.47
C VAL A 35 -5.92 -2.14 0.82
N GLU A 36 -6.35 -2.22 -0.45
CA GLU A 36 -6.96 -1.09 -1.17
C GLU A 36 -8.21 -0.55 -0.47
N SER A 37 -9.01 -1.43 0.14
CA SER A 37 -10.22 -1.03 0.88
C SER A 37 -9.91 -0.44 2.26
N LYS A 38 -8.88 -0.94 2.94
CA LYS A 38 -8.57 -0.56 4.32
C LYS A 38 -7.65 0.66 4.40
N LEU A 39 -6.69 0.77 3.49
CA LEU A 39 -5.68 1.83 3.44
C LEU A 39 -6.27 3.25 3.49
N PRO A 40 -7.30 3.63 2.70
CA PRO A 40 -7.88 4.98 2.77
C PRO A 40 -8.65 5.24 4.07
N ASN A 41 -8.97 4.21 4.86
CA ASN A 41 -9.62 4.35 6.16
C ASN A 41 -8.60 4.42 7.31
N LEU A 42 -7.30 4.19 7.04
CA LEU A 42 -6.26 4.28 8.05
C LEU A 42 -5.87 5.73 8.33
N GLY A 43 -5.62 6.01 9.60
CA GLY A 43 -5.14 7.31 10.03
C GLY A 43 -6.09 8.44 9.64
N ASP A 44 -7.40 8.26 9.85
CA ASP A 44 -8.42 9.29 9.60
C ASP A 44 -8.49 9.81 8.15
N GLY A 45 -8.18 8.95 7.16
CA GLY A 45 -8.24 9.33 5.76
C GLY A 45 -6.94 9.91 5.19
N MET A 46 -5.82 9.77 5.91
CA MET A 46 -4.51 10.27 5.47
C MET A 46 -4.00 9.62 4.17
N PHE A 47 -4.46 8.43 3.78
CA PHE A 47 -4.02 7.78 2.55
C PHE A 47 -5.00 8.04 1.41
N THR A 48 -4.51 8.68 0.35
CA THR A 48 -5.28 9.09 -0.83
C THR A 48 -4.63 8.58 -2.10
N GLN A 49 -5.33 8.69 -3.25
CA GLN A 49 -4.82 8.24 -4.55
C GLN A 49 -4.28 6.80 -4.52
N VAL A 50 -5.02 5.90 -3.85
CA VAL A 50 -4.69 4.49 -3.76
C VAL A 50 -4.72 3.88 -5.16
N ALA A 51 -3.63 3.23 -5.55
CA ALA A 51 -3.46 2.61 -6.84
C ALA A 51 -2.81 1.24 -6.69
N HIS A 52 -3.38 0.27 -7.39
CA HIS A 52 -2.81 -1.07 -7.58
C HIS A 52 -1.95 -1.08 -8.84
N GLY A 53 -0.70 -1.52 -8.70
CA GLY A 53 0.19 -1.83 -9.82
C GLY A 53 0.91 -3.18 -9.66
N ALA A 54 1.64 -3.57 -10.70
CA ALA A 54 2.58 -4.67 -10.62
C ALA A 54 3.84 -4.23 -9.85
N THR A 55 4.39 -5.11 -9.02
CA THR A 55 5.66 -4.84 -8.34
C THR A 55 6.80 -4.92 -9.35
N PRO A 56 7.67 -3.89 -9.47
CA PRO A 56 8.86 -3.98 -10.31
C PRO A 56 9.70 -5.19 -9.86
N HIS A 57 10.15 -6.01 -10.81
CA HIS A 57 11.00 -7.20 -10.60
C HIS A 57 10.33 -8.42 -9.94
N HIS A 58 9.04 -8.35 -9.59
CA HIS A 58 8.30 -9.47 -9.03
C HIS A 58 6.92 -9.63 -9.68
N PRO A 59 6.81 -10.39 -10.80
CA PRO A 59 5.56 -10.53 -11.54
C PRO A 59 4.44 -11.26 -10.79
N PHE A 60 4.76 -11.87 -9.64
CA PHE A 60 3.80 -12.54 -8.76
C PHE A 60 3.41 -11.71 -7.53
N PHE A 61 3.97 -10.51 -7.38
CA PHE A 61 3.60 -9.61 -6.29
C PHE A 61 2.80 -8.43 -6.84
N HIS A 62 1.93 -7.94 -5.98
CA HIS A 62 1.10 -6.78 -6.25
C HIS A 62 1.55 -5.65 -5.33
N ARG A 63 1.78 -4.47 -5.92
CA ARG A 63 2.14 -3.27 -5.18
C ARG A 63 0.95 -2.34 -5.09
N ILE A 64 0.51 -2.06 -3.88
CA ILE A 64 -0.46 -1.01 -3.57
C ILE A 64 0.33 0.24 -3.24
N SER A 65 0.10 1.31 -3.98
CA SER A 65 0.71 2.62 -3.74
C SER A 65 -0.35 3.62 -3.32
N ALA A 66 -0.07 4.47 -2.34
CA ALA A 66 -0.96 5.54 -1.92
C ALA A 66 -0.15 6.79 -1.56
N ILE A 67 -0.78 7.95 -1.67
CA ILE A 67 -0.22 9.22 -1.24
C ILE A 67 -0.72 9.55 0.15
N VAL A 68 0.20 9.74 1.08
CA VAL A 68 -0.07 10.22 2.42
C VAL A 68 -0.24 11.75 2.36
N VAL A 69 -1.43 12.22 2.71
CA VAL A 69 -1.75 13.63 2.93
C VAL A 69 -1.84 13.88 4.42
N GLY A 70 -1.24 14.98 4.88
CA GLY A 70 -1.24 15.45 6.26
C GLY A 70 -1.28 16.97 6.28
#